data_AF-A0A946VDV3-F1
#
_entry.id   AF-A0A946VDV3-F1
#
_cell.length_a   1.000
_cell.length_b   1.000
_cell.length_c   1.000
_cell.angle_alpha   90.00
_cell.angle_beta   90.00
_cell.angle_gamma   90.00
#
_symmetry.space_group_name_H-M   'P 1'
#
loop_
_entity.id
_entity.type
_entity.pdbx_description
1 polymer ?
#
loop_
_entity_poly.entity_id
_entity_poly.type
_entity_poly.pdbx_seq_one_letter_code
_entity_poly.pdbx_strand_id
1 'polypeptide(L)' 'MNNIVLKNKKIFITGGAGFIGSTLIDKYIGANEIVVFDNLSRNTLKTSPNRDHKNLKVIEGDVLD' A
#
# COMPACT_ATOMS: atom_id res chain seq x y z
N MET A 1 0.60 23.34 -13.81
CA MET A 1 1.32 22.09 -13.45
C MET A 1 0.45 20.92 -13.88
N ASN A 2 0.96 20.00 -14.71
CA ASN A 2 0.18 18.84 -15.14
C ASN A 2 0.12 17.82 -13.99
N ASN A 3 -1.08 17.64 -13.41
CA ASN A 3 -1.30 16.57 -12.43
C ASN A 3 -1.39 15.24 -13.17
N ILE A 4 -0.38 14.38 -13.00
CA ILE A 4 -0.46 12.99 -13.44
C ILE A 4 -1.34 12.24 -12.44
N VAL A 5 -2.43 11.66 -12.93
CA VAL A 5 -3.32 10.82 -12.12
C VAL A 5 -3.01 9.35 -12.41
N LEU A 6 -2.56 8.60 -11.41
CA LEU A 6 -2.33 7.16 -11.50
C LEU A 6 -3.65 6.40 -11.38
N LYS A 7 -4.06 5.73 -12.47
CA LYS A 7 -5.25 4.87 -12.53
C LYS A 7 -4.95 3.59 -13.30
N ASN A 8 -5.67 2.52 -12.96
CA ASN A 8 -5.58 1.20 -13.59
C ASN A 8 -4.14 0.66 -13.59
N LYS A 9 -3.39 0.93 -12.51
CA LYS A 9 -2.04 0.41 -12.31
C LYS A 9 -2.05 -0.65 -11.22
N LYS A 10 -1.03 -1.50 -11.28
CA LYS A 10 -0.60 -2.36 -10.17
C LYS A 10 0.61 -1.71 -9.52
N ILE A 11 0.47 -1.31 -8.27
CA ILE A 11 1.47 -0.55 -7.52
C ILE A 11 2.05 -1.48 -6.46
N PHE A 12 3.37 -1.66 -6.49
CA PHE A 12 4.10 -2.41 -5.49
C PHE A 12 4.77 -1.45 -4.51
N ILE A 13 4.61 -1.68 -3.21
CA ILE A 13 5.12 -0.80 -2.15
C ILE A 13 5.84 -1.66 -1.10
N THR A 14 7.17 -1.49 -1.00
CA THR A 14 7.95 -1.99 0.14
C THR A 14 7.81 -1.06 1.33
N GLY A 15 7.79 -1.59 2.56
CA GLY A 15 7.57 -0.73 3.75
C GLY A 15 6.16 -0.10 3.77
N GLY A 16 5.23 -0.67 2.99
CA GLY A 16 3.91 -0.11 2.75
C GLY A 16 3.00 -0.14 3.98
N ALA A 17 3.32 -0.93 5.00
CA ALA A 17 2.54 -0.98 6.23
C ALA A 17 2.93 0.12 7.24
N GLY A 18 3.98 0.90 6.97
CA GLY A 18 4.37 2.07 7.75
C GLY A 18 3.54 3.33 7.44
N PHE A 19 3.74 4.39 8.23
CA PHE A 19 2.94 5.64 8.19
C PHE A 19 2.81 6.28 6.79
N ILE A 20 3.93 6.42 6.08
CA ILE A 20 3.92 7.02 4.72
C ILE A 20 3.27 6.06 3.73
N GLY A 21 3.62 4.77 3.81
CA GLY A 21 3.07 3.72 2.96
C GLY A 21 1.55 3.66 3.05
N SER A 22 0.99 3.59 4.26
CA SER A 22 -0.46 3.53 4.48
C SER A 22 -1.18 4.76 3.92
N THR A 23 -0.59 5.95 4.02
CA THR A 23 -1.15 7.18 3.45
C THR A 23 -1.19 7.12 1.91
N LEU A 24 -0.14 6.60 1.28
CA LEU A 24 -0.12 6.42 -0.18
C LEU A 24 -1.15 5.37 -0.62
N ILE A 25 -1.30 4.29 0.15
CA ILE A 25 -2.31 3.25 -0.11
C ILE A 25 -3.71 3.88 -0.11
N ASP A 26 -4.06 4.61 0.94
CA ASP A 26 -5.37 5.27 1.06
C ASP A 26 -5.65 6.21 -0.12
N LYS A 27 -4.63 6.90 -0.63
CA LYS A 27 -4.75 7.81 -1.77
C LYS A 27 -4.99 7.10 -3.11
N TYR A 28 -4.37 5.94 -3.34
CA TYR A 28 -4.34 5.32 -4.67
C TYR A 28 -5.22 4.08 -4.82
N ILE A 29 -5.65 3.45 -3.72
CA ILE A 29 -6.31 2.14 -3.76
C ILE A 29 -7.67 2.12 -4.45
N GLY A 30 -8.38 3.25 -4.48
CA GLY A 30 -9.69 3.36 -5.13
C GLY A 30 -9.66 3.20 -6.65
N ALA A 31 -8.50 3.37 -7.29
CA ALA A 31 -8.35 3.29 -8.75
C ALA A 31 -7.22 2.38 -9.20
N ASN A 32 -6.58 1.66 -8.28
CA ASN A 32 -5.38 0.85 -8.55
C ASN A 32 -5.39 -0.42 -7.69
N GLU A 33 -4.69 -1.45 -8.17
CA GLU A 33 -4.31 -2.60 -7.36
C GLU A 33 -3.04 -2.26 -6.59
N ILE A 34 -3.00 -2.63 -5.31
CA ILE A 34 -1.87 -2.37 -4.44
C ILE A 34 -1.37 -3.68 -3.84
N VAL A 35 -0.07 -3.91 -3.97
CA VAL A 35 0.64 -5.01 -3.32
C VAL A 35 1.65 -4.41 -2.35
N VAL A 36 1.49 -4.70 -1.07
CA VAL A 36 2.39 -4.30 0.00
C VAL A 36 3.33 -5.44 0.33
N PHE A 37 4.62 -5.14 0.45
CA PHE A 37 5.63 -6.03 1.01
C PHE A 37 6.27 -5.38 2.22
N ASP A 38 6.12 -5.99 3.39
CA ASP A 38 6.52 -5.37 4.66
C ASP A 38 6.73 -6.43 5.74
N ASN A 39 7.68 -6.20 6.66
CA ASN A 39 7.94 -7.10 7.80
C ASN A 39 7.01 -6.84 9.00
N LEU A 40 6.07 -5.90 8.86
CA LEU A 40 5.02 -5.56 9.81
C LEU A 40 5.52 -5.08 11.18
N SER A 41 6.79 -4.69 11.31
CA SER A 41 7.38 -4.21 12.56
C SER A 41 6.68 -2.99 13.18
N ARG A 42 6.01 -2.15 12.37
CA ARG A 42 5.26 -0.94 12.80
C ARG A 42 3.82 -0.86 12.24
N ASN A 43 3.27 -2.00 11.84
CA ASN A 43 2.00 -2.22 11.11
C ASN A 43 0.85 -1.20 11.38
N THR A 44 0.93 -0.04 10.74
CA THR A 44 -0.08 1.04 10.79
C THR A 44 -1.26 0.70 9.88
N LEU A 45 -1.01 -0.10 8.84
CA LEU A 45 -2.03 -0.56 7.89
C LEU A 45 -3.12 -1.40 8.56
N LYS A 46 -2.84 -2.09 9.67
CA LYS A 46 -3.83 -2.87 10.44
C LYS A 46 -5.05 -2.06 10.89
N THR A 47 -4.87 -0.76 11.14
CA THR A 47 -5.95 0.15 11.55
C THR A 47 -6.51 0.98 10.40
N SER A 48 -6.00 0.82 9.17
CA SER A 48 -6.54 1.53 8.00
C SER A 48 -7.96 1.05 7.70
N PRO A 49 -8.88 1.95 7.29
CA PRO A 49 -10.19 1.56 6.77
C PRO A 49 -10.09 0.70 5.51
N ASN A 50 -8.95 0.74 4.82
CA ASN A 50 -8.70 0.00 3.59
C ASN A 50 -8.01 -1.35 3.80
N ARG A 51 -7.82 -1.81 5.05
CA ARG A 51 -7.12 -3.08 5.34
C ARG A 51 -7.74 -4.30 4.65
N ASP A 52 -9.06 -4.29 4.48
CA ASP A 52 -9.85 -5.38 3.88
C ASP A 52 -10.29 -5.03 2.45
N HIS A 53 -9.72 -3.98 1.85
CA HIS A 53 -10.11 -3.53 0.51
C HIS A 53 -9.72 -4.58 -0.53
N LYS A 54 -10.64 -4.93 -1.44
CA LYS A 54 -10.43 -5.97 -2.47
C LYS A 54 -9.20 -5.78 -3.37
N ASN A 55 -8.76 -4.53 -3.51
CA ASN A 55 -7.58 -4.15 -4.30
C ASN A 55 -6.27 -4.15 -3.48
N LEU A 56 -6.32 -4.46 -2.18
CA LEU A 56 -5.14 -4.56 -1.32
C LEU A 56 -4.70 -6.02 -1.21
N LYS A 57 -3.42 -6.26 -1.48
CA LYS A 57 -2.75 -7.50 -1.10
C LYS A 57 -1.56 -7.16 -0.21
N VAL A 58 -1.47 -7.80 0.96
CA VAL A 58 -0.31 -7.69 1.84
C VAL A 58 0.47 -8.99 1.78
N ILE A 59 1.77 -8.88 1.58
CA ILE A 59 2.74 -9.96 1.60
C ILE A 59 3.71 -9.62 2.72
N GLU A 60 3.82 -10.50 3.72
CA GLU A 60 4.76 -10.35 4.81
C GLU A 60 6.15 -10.86 4.38
N GLY A 61 7.19 -10.07 4.63
CA GLY A 61 8.58 -10.43 4.34
C GLY A 61 9.54 -9.26 4.55
N ASP A 62 10.84 -9.55 4.59
CA ASP A 62 11.89 -8.54 4.71
C ASP A 62 12.55 -8.28 3.36
N VAL A 63 12.89 -7.02 3.07
CA VAL A 63 13.60 -6.66 1.84
C VAL A 63 15.10 -6.98 1.90
N LEU A 64 15.59 -7.34 3.09
CA LEU A 64 16.96 -7.77 3.33
C LEU A 64 17.15 -9.29 3.16
N ASP A 65 16.07 -10.04 2.95
CA ASP A 65 16.10 -11.46 2.58
C ASP A 65 16.49 -11.64 1.09
#